data_AF-A0A7G8J8J5-F1
#
_entry.id   AF-A0A7G8J8J5-F1
#
_cell.length_a   1.000
_cell.length_b   1.000
_cell.length_c   1.000
_cell.angle_alpha   90.00
_cell.angle_beta   90.00
_cell.angle_gamma   90.00
#
_symmetry.space_group_name_H-M   'P 1'
#
loop_
_entity.id
_entity.type
_entity.pdbx_description
1 polymer ?
#
loop_
_entity_poly.entity_id
_entity_poly.type
_entity_poly.pdbx_seq_one_letter_code
_entity_poly.pdbx_strand_id
1 'polypeptide(L)'
;MTRKPAMQTVDDFHDIRHEKLVALLDDQPRTEQLGKIHNRLFGKEAHSKSIKYPSKTRDCLLEWEWEYRSDGENEFGEIRAEGTFFTDYDQDGDGWHEIFSIRGQYNHENITGLFPAGESIPGNSPFEGDNLIRVGNGNKQEPEAQLSGDGFQFALEDGSFVNVFFASFLAPPGYLEFHSREPFPEGNVLPNTEIEVWFEAKPDFI
;
A
#
# COMPACT_ATOMS: atom_id res chain seq x y z
N MET A 1 -20.25 56.73 -2.88
CA MET A 1 -20.72 56.58 -1.48
C MET A 1 -20.80 55.08 -1.21
N THR A 2 -19.75 54.38 -0.74
CA THR A 2 -19.37 54.16 0.69
C THR A 2 -20.59 53.73 1.53
N ARG A 3 -20.68 52.55 2.17
CA ARG A 3 -19.71 51.77 2.97
C ARG A 3 -20.08 50.26 3.07
N LYS A 4 -19.05 49.52 3.49
CA LYS A 4 -18.86 48.12 3.92
C LYS A 4 -19.97 47.40 4.74
N PRO A 5 -19.92 46.05 4.78
CA PRO A 5 -20.81 45.17 5.54
C PRO A 5 -20.52 45.16 7.04
N ALA A 6 -21.53 44.79 7.82
CA ALA A 6 -21.47 44.65 9.27
C ALA A 6 -21.04 43.24 9.70
N MET A 7 -20.26 43.25 10.77
CA MET A 7 -19.56 42.21 11.50
C MET A 7 -20.48 41.56 12.56
N GLN A 8 -20.40 40.24 12.73
CA GLN A 8 -20.80 39.51 13.95
C GLN A 8 -19.84 38.31 14.06
N THR A 9 -18.72 38.49 14.75
CA THR A 9 -18.45 38.11 16.17
C THR A 9 -18.56 36.61 16.43
N VAL A 10 -17.37 36.02 16.44
CA VAL A 10 -16.94 34.79 17.13
C VAL A 10 -17.15 34.99 18.64
N ASP A 11 -17.63 33.96 19.34
CA ASP A 11 -17.13 33.50 20.65
C ASP A 11 -18.05 32.38 21.17
N ASP A 12 -17.48 31.20 21.43
CA ASP A 12 -17.78 30.40 22.62
C ASP A 12 -16.75 29.26 22.75
N PHE A 13 -15.64 29.58 23.40
CA PHE A 13 -14.72 28.63 24.03
C PHE A 13 -15.01 28.62 25.54
N HIS A 14 -15.38 27.46 26.08
CA HIS A 14 -15.28 27.05 27.49
C HIS A 14 -14.92 25.56 27.43
N ASP A 15 -13.67 25.15 27.58
CA ASP A 15 -12.86 24.99 28.80
C ASP A 15 -13.35 23.91 29.79
N ILE A 16 -12.34 23.17 30.26
CA ILE A 16 -12.21 22.29 31.44
C ILE A 16 -12.74 20.83 31.34
N ARG A 17 -11.80 19.87 31.26
CA ARG A 17 -11.36 19.01 32.40
C ARG A 17 -10.29 17.97 32.01
N HIS A 18 -9.06 18.23 32.44
CA HIS A 18 -7.99 17.24 32.65
C HIS A 18 -8.07 16.67 34.07
N GLU A 19 -8.26 15.36 34.20
CA GLU A 19 -7.96 14.51 35.36
C GLU A 19 -7.80 13.08 34.80
N LYS A 20 -6.94 12.15 35.22
CA LYS A 20 -5.81 12.09 36.15
C LYS A 20 -5.24 10.67 35.97
N LEU A 21 -3.94 10.54 35.69
CA LEU A 21 -3.19 9.28 35.81
C LEU A 21 -3.13 8.85 37.28
N VAL A 22 -3.16 7.53 37.57
CA VAL A 22 -2.21 6.78 38.41
C VAL A 22 -2.77 5.41 38.88
N ALA A 23 -1.89 4.40 38.75
CA ALA A 23 -1.72 3.15 39.50
C ALA A 23 -2.64 1.95 39.27
N LEU A 24 -2.04 0.85 38.81
CA LEU A 24 -1.84 -0.38 39.59
C LEU A 24 -0.65 -1.17 39.01
N LEU A 25 0.53 -0.98 39.63
CA LEU A 25 1.70 -1.85 39.53
C LEU A 25 2.07 -2.21 40.98
N ASP A 26 1.92 -3.48 41.33
CA ASP A 26 2.64 -4.16 42.43
C ASP A 26 3.48 -5.24 41.68
N ASP A 27 4.83 -5.24 41.63
CA ASP A 27 5.85 -5.31 42.68
C ASP A 27 5.67 -6.59 43.53
N GLN A 28 6.49 -7.66 43.48
CA GLN A 28 7.95 -7.76 43.63
C GLN A 28 8.47 -9.22 43.29
N PRO A 29 9.80 -9.48 43.29
CA PRO A 29 10.49 -10.52 42.50
C PRO A 29 11.23 -11.64 43.28
N ARG A 30 11.97 -12.45 42.50
CA ARG A 30 13.20 -13.25 42.77
C ARG A 30 13.08 -14.64 43.43
N THR A 31 13.51 -15.66 42.67
CA THR A 31 14.59 -16.57 43.12
C THR A 31 15.36 -17.16 41.94
N GLU A 32 16.66 -16.90 41.90
CA GLU A 32 17.64 -17.69 41.18
C GLU A 32 17.82 -19.04 41.87
N GLN A 33 17.79 -20.16 41.13
CA GLN A 33 18.56 -21.35 41.50
C GLN A 33 19.10 -22.04 40.24
N LEU A 34 20.40 -21.86 40.04
CA LEU A 34 21.25 -22.67 39.17
C LEU A 34 21.38 -24.07 39.79
N GLY A 35 20.95 -25.11 39.08
CA GLY A 35 20.98 -26.48 39.60
C GLY A 35 20.97 -27.55 38.52
N LYS A 36 22.17 -27.88 38.02
CA LYS A 36 22.62 -29.21 37.52
C LYS A 36 21.68 -30.00 36.61
N ILE A 37 22.00 -29.97 35.33
CA ILE A 37 21.54 -30.91 34.30
C ILE A 37 22.08 -32.32 34.60
N HIS A 38 21.19 -33.31 34.68
CA HIS A 38 21.50 -34.74 34.47
C HIS A 38 20.48 -35.32 33.50
N ASN A 39 20.97 -35.91 32.41
CA ASN A 39 20.20 -36.57 31.37
C ASN A 39 19.77 -37.99 31.80
N ARG A 40 18.47 -38.33 31.67
CA ARG A 40 17.94 -39.47 30.84
C ARG A 40 16.46 -39.80 31.10
N LEU A 41 15.65 -39.60 30.05
CA LEU A 41 14.62 -40.47 29.44
C LEU A 41 13.69 -41.34 30.32
N PHE A 42 12.37 -41.04 30.32
CA PHE A 42 11.33 -41.63 29.44
C PHE A 42 9.91 -41.23 29.90
N GLY A 43 9.04 -40.81 28.96
CA GLY A 43 7.63 -41.20 28.96
C GLY A 43 6.52 -40.13 29.06
N LYS A 44 5.84 -39.95 27.91
CA LYS A 44 4.40 -39.68 27.69
C LYS A 44 3.87 -38.23 27.59
N GLU A 45 3.67 -37.87 26.32
CA GLU A 45 2.42 -37.35 25.72
C GLU A 45 1.78 -36.09 26.34
N ALA A 46 2.11 -34.94 25.73
CA ALA A 46 1.13 -33.86 25.55
C ALA A 46 0.97 -33.62 24.04
N HIS A 47 -0.20 -33.97 23.52
CA HIS A 47 -0.63 -33.68 22.17
C HIS A 47 -0.71 -32.16 21.97
N SER A 48 0.36 -31.54 21.47
CA SER A 48 0.26 -30.22 20.85
C SER A 48 -0.31 -30.43 19.46
N LYS A 49 -1.61 -30.14 19.28
CA LYS A 49 -2.21 -30.00 17.96
C LYS A 49 -1.59 -28.77 17.31
N SER A 50 -0.51 -28.98 16.57
CA SER A 50 -0.02 -28.02 15.60
C SER A 50 -1.10 -27.87 14.53
N ILE A 51 -1.89 -26.80 14.61
CA ILE A 51 -2.69 -26.36 13.48
C ILE A 51 -1.67 -25.88 12.44
N LYS A 52 -1.29 -26.80 11.55
CA LYS A 52 -0.61 -26.43 10.31
C LYS A 52 -1.64 -25.69 9.49
N TYR A 53 -1.59 -24.36 9.50
CA TYR A 53 -2.10 -23.62 8.35
C TYR A 53 -1.31 -24.13 7.15
N PRO A 54 -1.94 -24.62 6.08
CA PRO A 54 -1.21 -24.86 4.86
C PRO A 54 -0.70 -23.49 4.41
N SER A 55 0.60 -23.26 4.50
CA SER A 55 1.23 -22.28 3.63
C SER A 55 0.87 -22.73 2.22
N LYS A 56 0.00 -21.97 1.53
CA LYS A 56 -0.32 -22.20 0.12
C LYS A 56 1.03 -22.27 -0.59
N THR A 57 1.43 -23.47 -1.00
CA THR A 57 2.59 -23.64 -1.87
C THR A 57 2.21 -22.91 -3.15
N ARG A 58 2.87 -21.77 -3.43
CA ARG A 58 2.62 -20.93 -4.61
C ARG A 58 3.23 -21.60 -5.85
N ASP A 59 2.74 -22.80 -6.16
CA ASP A 59 3.21 -23.65 -7.26
C ASP A 59 2.61 -23.21 -8.61
N CYS A 60 1.79 -22.15 -8.62
CA CYS A 60 1.17 -21.57 -9.81
C CYS A 60 1.34 -20.05 -9.75
N LEU A 61 2.49 -19.61 -10.23
CA LEU A 61 2.93 -18.22 -10.32
C LEU A 61 2.65 -17.71 -11.75
N LEU A 62 2.09 -16.52 -11.87
CA LEU A 62 1.97 -15.81 -13.14
C LEU A 62 2.87 -14.56 -13.10
N GLU A 63 3.73 -14.42 -14.09
CA GLU A 63 4.54 -13.21 -14.29
C GLU A 63 3.79 -12.24 -15.20
N TRP A 64 3.88 -10.95 -14.89
CA TRP A 64 3.31 -9.89 -15.72
C TRP A 64 4.38 -8.85 -16.01
N GLU A 65 4.59 -8.53 -17.28
CA GLU A 65 5.37 -7.37 -17.68
C GLU A 65 4.47 -6.14 -17.60
N TRP A 66 4.89 -5.11 -16.88
CA TRP A 66 4.12 -3.88 -16.72
C TRP A 66 4.98 -2.66 -17.03
N GLU A 67 4.33 -1.61 -17.50
CA GLU A 67 4.91 -0.28 -17.62
C GLU A 67 3.85 0.79 -17.39
N TYR A 68 4.30 1.94 -16.89
CA TYR A 68 3.52 3.16 -16.92
C TYR A 68 4.39 4.38 -17.17
N ARG A 69 3.77 5.43 -17.72
CA ARG A 69 4.46 6.68 -18.08
C ARG A 69 3.52 7.87 -18.08
N SER A 70 4.07 9.07 -17.84
CA SER A 70 3.35 10.33 -18.09
C SER A 70 3.17 10.61 -19.59
N ASP A 71 2.24 11.49 -19.94
CA ASP A 71 2.15 12.03 -21.31
C ASP A 71 3.24 13.08 -21.54
N GLY A 72 4.46 12.61 -21.76
CA GLY A 72 5.65 13.45 -21.95
C GLY A 72 6.16 14.10 -20.66
N GLU A 73 6.96 15.16 -20.83
CA GLU A 73 7.57 15.92 -19.73
C GLU A 73 6.52 16.80 -19.05
N ASN A 74 6.31 16.61 -17.75
CA ASN A 74 5.44 17.45 -16.92
C ASN A 74 6.28 18.41 -16.04
N GLU A 75 5.63 19.20 -15.19
CA GLU A 75 6.33 20.17 -14.33
C GLU A 75 7.28 19.51 -13.30
N PHE A 76 7.18 18.20 -13.12
CA PHE A 76 8.02 17.35 -12.27
C PHE A 76 8.97 16.44 -13.07
N GLY A 77 9.02 16.57 -14.40
CA GLY A 77 9.82 15.76 -15.32
C GLY A 77 9.00 14.70 -16.05
N GLU A 78 9.67 13.86 -16.84
CA GLU A 78 9.05 12.67 -17.41
C GLU A 78 8.97 11.57 -16.33
N ILE A 79 7.83 10.89 -16.25
CA ILE A 79 7.66 9.70 -15.42
C ILE A 79 7.71 8.49 -16.33
N ARG A 80 8.55 7.52 -15.97
CA ARG A 80 8.60 6.21 -16.57
C ARG A 80 8.94 5.16 -15.51
N ALA A 81 8.12 4.13 -15.43
CA ALA A 81 8.40 2.97 -14.62
C ALA A 81 8.02 1.69 -15.36
N GLU A 82 8.76 0.63 -15.10
CA GLU A 82 8.58 -0.66 -15.75
C GLU A 82 9.09 -1.78 -14.85
N GLY A 83 8.54 -2.99 -15.03
CA GLY A 83 8.94 -4.11 -14.21
C GLY A 83 8.14 -5.38 -14.44
N THR A 84 8.29 -6.30 -13.47
CA THR A 84 7.54 -7.55 -13.42
C THR A 84 6.69 -7.61 -12.16
N PHE A 85 5.40 -7.95 -12.29
CA PHE A 85 4.58 -8.40 -11.17
C PHE A 85 4.61 -9.91 -11.08
N PHE A 86 4.50 -10.40 -9.86
CA PHE A 86 4.28 -11.80 -9.54
C PHE A 86 2.92 -11.94 -8.86
N THR A 87 2.04 -12.71 -9.49
CA THR A 87 0.70 -12.97 -8.95
C THR A 87 0.47 -14.46 -8.74
N ASP A 88 -0.53 -14.77 -7.91
CA ASP A 88 -1.13 -16.10 -7.95
C ASP A 88 -1.79 -16.31 -9.32
N TYR A 89 -1.76 -17.56 -9.82
CA TYR A 89 -2.43 -17.92 -11.08
C TYR A 89 -3.96 -17.87 -10.96
N ASP A 90 -4.50 -18.19 -9.78
CA ASP A 90 -5.94 -18.15 -9.53
C ASP A 90 -6.43 -16.70 -9.44
N GLN A 91 -7.59 -16.45 -10.04
CA GLN A 91 -8.33 -15.21 -9.84
C GLN A 91 -9.25 -15.33 -8.63
N ASP A 92 -9.57 -14.20 -8.01
CA ASP A 92 -10.67 -14.10 -7.06
C ASP A 92 -12.04 -14.20 -7.74
N GLY A 93 -13.11 -14.06 -6.95
CA GLY A 93 -14.49 -14.14 -7.46
C GLY A 93 -14.87 -13.03 -8.44
N ASP A 94 -14.09 -11.94 -8.48
CA ASP A 94 -14.31 -10.76 -9.30
C ASP A 94 -13.34 -10.68 -10.49
N GLY A 95 -12.47 -11.69 -10.66
CA GLY A 95 -11.54 -11.81 -11.78
C GLY A 95 -10.18 -11.13 -11.56
N TRP A 96 -9.84 -10.76 -10.32
CA TRP A 96 -8.55 -10.16 -9.98
C TRP A 96 -7.52 -11.20 -9.59
N HIS A 97 -6.27 -10.94 -9.97
CA HIS A 97 -5.10 -11.61 -9.43
C HIS A 97 -4.48 -10.74 -8.34
N GLU A 98 -4.09 -11.36 -7.23
CA GLU A 98 -3.33 -10.70 -6.16
C GLU A 98 -1.86 -10.56 -6.58
N ILE A 99 -1.34 -9.34 -6.63
CA ILE A 99 0.09 -9.05 -6.74
C ILE A 99 0.70 -9.26 -5.36
N PHE A 100 1.61 -10.22 -5.24
CA PHE A 100 2.32 -10.46 -3.96
C PHE A 100 3.79 -10.04 -4.01
N SER A 101 4.33 -9.72 -5.18
CA SER A 101 5.69 -9.21 -5.33
C SER A 101 5.81 -8.38 -6.61
N ILE A 102 6.73 -7.42 -6.57
CA ILE A 102 7.09 -6.53 -7.67
C ILE A 102 8.61 -6.44 -7.76
N ARG A 103 9.13 -6.31 -8.98
CA ARG A 103 10.50 -5.86 -9.26
C ARG A 103 10.45 -4.87 -10.41
N GLY A 104 11.36 -3.91 -10.46
CA GLY A 104 11.38 -2.93 -11.54
C GLY A 104 12.13 -1.67 -11.17
N GLN A 105 11.94 -0.63 -11.98
CA GLN A 105 12.52 0.69 -11.76
C GLN A 105 11.48 1.78 -11.99
N TYR A 106 11.67 2.90 -11.31
CA TYR A 106 10.97 4.18 -11.48
C TYR A 106 12.01 5.26 -11.79
N ASN A 107 11.99 5.88 -12.96
CA ASN A 107 12.92 6.96 -13.33
C ASN A 107 14.40 6.66 -12.96
N HIS A 108 14.84 5.43 -13.21
CA HIS A 108 16.16 4.87 -12.87
C HIS A 108 16.42 4.53 -11.38
N GLU A 109 15.45 4.76 -10.50
CA GLU A 109 15.46 4.34 -9.10
C GLU A 109 14.93 2.92 -8.95
N ASN A 110 15.55 2.09 -8.11
CA ASN A 110 15.09 0.71 -7.92
C ASN A 110 13.82 0.66 -7.07
N ILE A 111 12.89 -0.20 -7.47
CA ILE A 111 11.76 -0.58 -6.62
C ILE A 111 12.26 -1.58 -5.57
N THR A 112 12.14 -1.24 -4.30
CA THR A 112 12.64 -2.06 -3.18
C THR A 112 11.60 -3.04 -2.65
N GLY A 113 10.32 -2.83 -2.96
CA GLY A 113 9.27 -3.77 -2.59
C GLY A 113 7.87 -3.25 -2.82
N LEU A 114 6.92 -4.19 -2.86
CA LEU A 114 5.49 -3.94 -2.86
C LEU A 114 5.08 -3.50 -1.45
N PHE A 115 4.27 -2.45 -1.36
CA PHE A 115 3.70 -2.01 -0.09
C PHE A 115 2.51 -2.91 0.29
N PRO A 116 2.27 -3.19 1.59
CA PRO A 116 1.17 -4.05 2.01
C PRO A 116 -0.20 -3.58 1.52
N ALA A 117 -1.06 -4.53 1.13
CA ALA A 117 -2.46 -4.24 0.83
C ALA A 117 -3.23 -3.89 2.12
N GLY A 118 -4.20 -2.98 2.02
CA GLY A 118 -4.98 -2.50 3.17
C GLY A 118 -4.23 -1.48 4.04
N GLU A 119 -3.12 -0.94 3.56
CA GLU A 119 -2.38 0.14 4.22
C GLU A 119 -2.13 1.27 3.22
N SER A 120 -2.18 2.52 3.68
CA SER A 120 -1.77 3.69 2.89
C SER A 120 -0.27 3.92 3.04
N ILE A 121 0.40 4.27 1.94
CA ILE A 121 1.74 4.86 2.00
C ILE A 121 1.70 6.20 2.77
N PRO A 122 2.82 6.63 3.38
CA PRO A 122 2.90 7.92 4.06
C PRO A 122 2.37 9.06 3.20
N GLY A 123 1.63 10.01 3.78
CA GLY A 123 1.08 11.18 3.07
C GLY A 123 -0.09 10.91 2.11
N ASN A 124 -0.45 9.64 1.86
CA ASN A 124 -1.58 9.27 0.99
C ASN A 124 -2.81 8.77 1.79
N SER A 125 -2.87 9.01 3.10
CA SER A 125 -4.01 8.60 3.91
C SER A 125 -5.27 9.41 3.51
N PRO A 126 -6.46 8.79 3.39
CA PRO A 126 -6.81 7.42 3.81
C PRO A 126 -6.86 6.40 2.65
N PHE A 127 -6.11 6.62 1.56
CA PHE A 127 -6.18 5.80 0.36
C PHE A 127 -5.25 4.60 0.48
N GLU A 128 -5.82 3.44 0.79
CA GLU A 128 -5.11 2.17 0.86
C GLU A 128 -4.96 1.57 -0.55
N GLY A 129 -3.93 0.77 -0.77
CA GLY A 129 -3.78 -0.05 -1.98
C GLY A 129 -4.33 -1.46 -1.75
N ASP A 130 -4.80 -2.11 -2.80
CA ASP A 130 -5.33 -3.47 -2.73
C ASP A 130 -4.42 -4.51 -3.40
N ASN A 131 -3.44 -4.06 -4.18
CA ASN A 131 -2.51 -4.89 -4.95
C ASN A 131 -3.24 -5.86 -5.90
N LEU A 132 -4.33 -5.43 -6.51
CA LEU A 132 -5.11 -6.24 -7.45
C LEU A 132 -4.82 -5.86 -8.91
N ILE A 133 -4.68 -6.87 -9.76
CA ILE A 133 -4.51 -6.71 -11.21
C ILE A 133 -5.38 -7.68 -12.00
N ARG A 134 -5.85 -7.26 -13.16
CA ARG A 134 -6.56 -8.14 -14.10
C ARG A 134 -6.13 -7.92 -15.54
N VAL A 135 -6.46 -8.87 -16.38
CA VAL A 135 -6.22 -8.77 -17.83
C VAL A 135 -7.05 -7.60 -18.38
N GLY A 136 -6.39 -6.68 -19.07
CA GLY A 136 -7.07 -5.60 -19.77
C GLY A 136 -7.87 -6.13 -20.95
N ASN A 137 -9.15 -5.79 -21.03
CA ASN A 137 -9.99 -6.16 -22.16
C ASN A 137 -9.82 -5.13 -23.29
N GLY A 138 -8.71 -5.20 -24.02
CA GLY A 138 -8.30 -4.25 -25.08
C GLY A 138 -9.24 -4.11 -26.29
N ASN A 139 -10.49 -4.59 -26.21
CA ASN A 139 -11.46 -4.65 -27.30
C ASN A 139 -12.90 -4.24 -26.91
N LYS A 140 -13.13 -3.54 -25.79
CA LYS A 140 -14.47 -3.02 -25.46
C LYS A 140 -14.54 -1.49 -25.50
N GLN A 141 -15.73 -1.03 -25.86
CA GLN A 141 -16.13 0.38 -25.97
C GLN A 141 -15.96 1.18 -24.67
N GLU A 142 -15.76 0.47 -23.55
CA GLU A 142 -15.28 0.99 -22.27
C GLU A 142 -14.11 0.09 -21.83
N PRO A 143 -12.90 0.62 -21.59
CA PRO A 143 -11.80 -0.19 -21.09
C PRO A 143 -12.14 -0.70 -19.69
N GLU A 144 -12.16 -2.02 -19.50
CA GLU A 144 -12.08 -2.58 -18.16
C GLU A 144 -10.65 -2.32 -17.66
N ALA A 145 -10.52 -1.38 -16.71
CA ALA A 145 -9.23 -1.00 -16.13
C ALA A 145 -8.48 -2.22 -15.58
N GLN A 146 -7.17 -2.25 -15.75
CA GLN A 146 -6.31 -3.35 -15.28
C GLN A 146 -6.03 -3.28 -13.79
N LEU A 147 -6.17 -2.08 -13.21
CA LEU A 147 -6.04 -1.81 -11.77
C LEU A 147 -7.41 -1.39 -11.22
N SER A 148 -7.59 -1.59 -9.92
CA SER A 148 -8.74 -1.04 -9.19
C SER A 148 -8.57 0.46 -8.93
N GLY A 149 -9.54 1.06 -8.22
CA GLY A 149 -9.42 2.44 -7.73
C GLY A 149 -8.43 2.61 -6.58
N ASP A 150 -8.06 1.52 -5.91
CA ASP A 150 -7.12 1.50 -4.78
C ASP A 150 -5.70 1.22 -5.28
N GLY A 151 -5.57 0.39 -6.32
CA GLY A 151 -4.35 0.19 -7.07
C GLY A 151 -3.26 -0.57 -6.31
N PHE A 152 -2.02 -0.38 -6.76
CA PHE A 152 -0.85 -0.99 -6.12
C PHE A 152 0.14 0.08 -5.68
N GLN A 153 0.84 -0.23 -4.60
CA GLN A 153 1.76 0.69 -3.96
C GLN A 153 3.16 0.06 -3.85
N PHE A 154 4.22 0.86 -3.96
CA PHE A 154 5.58 0.36 -3.82
C PHE A 154 6.54 1.40 -3.24
N ALA A 155 7.64 0.90 -2.68
CA ALA A 155 8.71 1.70 -2.11
C ALA A 155 9.89 1.78 -3.08
N LEU A 156 10.58 2.92 -3.07
CA LEU A 156 11.78 3.21 -3.85
C LEU A 156 13.03 3.27 -2.96
N GLU A 157 14.19 3.04 -3.57
CA GLU A 157 15.48 3.03 -2.86
C GLU A 157 15.87 4.42 -2.30
N ASP A 158 15.31 5.51 -2.83
CA ASP A 158 15.44 6.86 -2.27
C ASP A 158 14.57 7.12 -1.01
N GLY A 159 13.75 6.13 -0.61
CA GLY A 159 12.85 6.22 0.55
C GLY A 159 11.48 6.84 0.25
N SER A 160 11.20 7.18 -1.00
CA SER A 160 9.88 7.63 -1.44
C SER A 160 8.95 6.45 -1.74
N PHE A 161 7.65 6.75 -1.88
CA PHE A 161 6.61 5.75 -2.14
C PHE A 161 5.71 6.18 -3.28
N VAL A 162 5.19 5.22 -4.02
CA VAL A 162 4.30 5.47 -5.16
C VAL A 162 3.02 4.65 -5.02
N ASN A 163 1.88 5.24 -5.34
CA ASN A 163 0.61 4.54 -5.60
C ASN A 163 0.19 4.77 -7.06
N VAL A 164 -0.10 3.70 -7.80
CA VAL A 164 -0.69 3.79 -9.15
C VAL A 164 -2.05 3.13 -9.14
N PHE A 165 -3.08 3.88 -9.55
CA PHE A 165 -4.47 3.45 -9.43
C PHE A 165 -5.35 3.96 -10.59
N PHE A 166 -6.50 3.32 -10.78
CA PHE A 166 -7.47 3.72 -11.79
C PHE A 166 -8.50 4.72 -11.24
N ALA A 167 -8.38 5.97 -11.66
CA ALA A 167 -9.26 7.06 -11.26
C ALA A 167 -10.57 7.08 -12.08
N SER A 168 -11.47 6.15 -11.75
CA SER A 168 -12.81 6.02 -12.39
C SER A 168 -13.71 7.25 -12.23
N PHE A 169 -13.39 8.14 -11.28
CA PHE A 169 -14.11 9.37 -10.99
C PHE A 169 -13.73 10.54 -11.91
N LEU A 170 -12.69 10.41 -12.74
CA LEU A 170 -12.33 11.40 -13.76
C LEU A 170 -13.24 11.32 -14.99
N ALA A 171 -13.25 12.38 -15.79
CA ALA A 171 -13.99 12.46 -17.05
C ALA A 171 -13.08 12.99 -18.17
N PRO A 172 -12.46 12.11 -19.00
CA PRO A 172 -12.62 10.65 -19.02
C PRO A 172 -11.91 9.93 -17.85
N PRO A 173 -12.32 8.70 -17.49
CA PRO A 173 -11.56 7.85 -16.58
C PRO A 173 -10.13 7.58 -17.09
N GLY A 174 -9.17 7.48 -16.18
CA GLY A 174 -7.76 7.27 -16.50
C GLY A 174 -6.96 6.73 -15.31
N TYR A 175 -5.64 6.62 -15.46
CA TYR A 175 -4.76 6.24 -14.36
C TYR A 175 -4.06 7.47 -13.79
N LEU A 176 -3.86 7.46 -12.47
CA LEU A 176 -3.07 8.45 -11.76
C LEU A 176 -1.92 7.76 -11.04
N GLU A 177 -0.81 8.46 -10.91
CA GLU A 177 0.25 8.20 -9.95
C GLU A 177 0.14 9.20 -8.80
N PHE A 178 0.21 8.73 -7.56
CA PHE A 178 0.56 9.52 -6.39
C PHE A 178 1.99 9.20 -5.96
N HIS A 179 2.92 10.15 -6.09
CA HIS A 179 4.30 10.02 -5.58
C HIS A 179 4.40 10.75 -4.24
N SER A 180 4.67 10.00 -3.17
CA SER A 180 4.87 10.51 -1.82
C SER A 180 6.34 10.63 -1.47
N ARG A 181 6.77 11.81 -0.99
CA ARG A 181 8.17 12.12 -0.68
C ARG A 181 8.29 12.82 0.67
N GLU A 182 9.42 12.63 1.36
CA GLU A 182 9.70 13.35 2.62
C GLU A 182 9.53 14.87 2.43
N PRO A 183 8.84 15.58 3.35
CA PRO A 183 8.44 15.17 4.70
C PRO A 183 7.06 14.48 4.79
N PHE A 184 6.51 13.97 3.69
CA PHE A 184 5.22 13.27 3.61
C PHE A 184 4.05 14.10 4.15
N PRO A 185 3.81 15.32 3.64
CA PRO A 185 2.59 16.05 3.97
C PRO A 185 1.35 15.22 3.57
N GLU A 186 0.22 15.44 4.23
CA GLU A 186 -1.02 14.75 3.84
C GLU A 186 -1.59 15.32 2.53
N GLY A 187 -1.86 14.43 1.57
CA GLY A 187 -2.49 14.73 0.28
C GLY A 187 -1.52 15.22 -0.80
N ASN A 188 -2.10 15.69 -1.92
CA ASN A 188 -1.40 16.27 -3.06
C ASN A 188 -0.87 17.68 -2.73
N VAL A 189 0.13 17.72 -1.86
CA VAL A 189 0.84 18.90 -1.40
C VAL A 189 2.32 18.62 -1.56
N LEU A 190 3.06 19.55 -2.18
CA LEU A 190 4.49 19.37 -2.38
C LEU A 190 5.22 19.00 -1.07
N PRO A 191 6.12 18.01 -1.11
CA PRO A 191 6.69 17.40 -2.31
C PRO A 191 5.92 16.19 -2.87
N ASN A 192 4.74 15.86 -2.32
CA ASN A 192 3.89 14.86 -2.94
C ASN A 192 3.30 15.42 -4.24
N THR A 193 3.09 14.54 -5.21
CA THR A 193 2.50 14.88 -6.51
C THR A 193 1.48 13.85 -6.91
N GLU A 194 0.40 14.29 -7.55
CA GLU A 194 -0.58 13.41 -8.20
C GLU A 194 -0.68 13.77 -9.69
N ILE A 195 -0.38 12.82 -10.57
CA ILE A 195 -0.17 13.09 -12.00
C ILE A 195 -0.84 12.01 -12.84
N GLU A 196 -1.42 12.41 -13.99
CA GLU A 196 -1.97 11.49 -14.98
C GLU A 196 -0.88 10.64 -15.65
N VAL A 197 -1.16 9.34 -15.75
CA VAL A 197 -0.27 8.36 -16.38
C VAL A 197 -1.06 7.43 -17.31
N TRP A 198 -0.36 6.87 -18.28
CA TRP A 198 -0.79 5.69 -19.01
C TRP A 198 -0.19 4.46 -18.33
N PHE A 199 -0.97 3.38 -18.20
CA PHE A 199 -0.55 2.11 -17.60
C PHE A 199 -0.94 0.93 -18.50
N GLU A 200 -0.07 -0.06 -18.61
CA GLU A 200 -0.37 -1.36 -19.22
C GLU A 200 0.38 -2.49 -18.49
N ALA A 201 -0.27 -3.64 -18.38
CA ALA A 201 0.36 -4.87 -17.93
C ALA A 201 -0.06 -6.07 -18.78
N LYS A 202 0.86 -6.98 -19.05
CA LYS A 202 0.64 -8.17 -19.88
C LYS A 202 1.11 -9.41 -19.13
N PRO A 203 0.21 -10.39 -18.88
CA PRO A 203 0.59 -11.66 -18.29
C PRO A 203 1.37 -12.50 -19.30
N ASP A 204 2.42 -13.17 -18.84
CA ASP A 204 3.12 -14.21 -19.60
C ASP A 204 2.40 -15.55 -19.42
N PHE A 205 1.37 -15.78 -20.25
CA PHE A 205 0.69 -17.07 -20.30
C PHE A 205 1.56 -18.08 -21.06
N ILE A 206 2.21 -18.99 -20.33
CA ILE A 206 2.94 -20.15 -20.88
C ILE A 206 1.97 -21.19 -21.44
#